data_AF-A0A7Y4RP39-F1
#
_entry.id   AF-A0A7Y4RP39-F1
#
_cell.length_a   1.000
_cell.length_b   1.000
_cell.length_c   1.000
_cell.angle_alpha   90.00
_cell.angle_beta   90.00
_cell.angle_gamma   90.00
#
_symmetry.space_group_name_H-M   'P 1'
#
loop_
_entity.id
_entity.type
_entity.pdbx_description
1 polymer ?
#
loop_
_entity_poly.entity_id
_entity_poly.type
_entity_poly.pdbx_seq_one_letter_code
_entity_poly.pdbx_strand_id
1 'polypeptide(L)'
;MDAMTEKDIERTSPPELANLPADFWDGAKLVLPISKQAVSLRVDRDVLDWFKKQGPRYQSRMNAVLRSYMSRSGQARRANGKRTSSR
;
A
#
# COMPACT_ATOMS: atom_id res chain seq x y z
N MET A 1 3.32 -4.15 -23.24
CA MET A 1 4.01 -3.34 -22.23
C MET A 1 5.24 -2.82 -22.92
N ASP A 2 5.31 -1.52 -23.18
CA ASP A 2 6.44 -0.94 -23.90
C ASP A 2 7.65 -0.97 -22.97
N ALA A 3 8.67 -1.75 -23.34
CA ALA A 3 9.92 -1.81 -22.60
C ALA A 3 10.67 -0.49 -22.84
N MET A 4 10.90 0.26 -21.77
CA MET A 4 11.68 1.50 -21.81
C MET A 4 13.14 1.16 -22.18
N THR A 5 13.73 1.91 -23.11
CA THR A 5 15.12 1.63 -23.52
C THR A 5 16.10 2.05 -22.43
N GLU A 6 17.28 1.42 -22.37
CA GLU A 6 18.34 1.76 -21.42
C GLU A 6 18.67 3.26 -21.42
N LYS A 7 18.69 3.87 -22.62
CA LYS A 7 18.94 5.30 -22.82
C LYS A 7 17.85 6.19 -22.22
N ASP A 8 16.60 5.73 -22.22
CA ASP A 8 15.49 6.46 -21.61
C ASP A 8 15.54 6.39 -20.07
N ILE A 9 16.02 5.28 -19.52
CA ILE A 9 16.25 5.07 -18.08
C ILE A 9 17.39 5.98 -17.61
N GLU A 10 18.53 5.99 -18.31
CA GLU A 10 19.69 6.81 -17.98
C GLU A 10 19.34 8.31 -17.95
N ARG A 11 18.54 8.78 -18.91
CA ARG A 11 18.11 10.19 -18.98
C ARG A 11 17.29 10.65 -17.77
N THR A 12 16.53 9.74 -17.15
CA THR A 12 15.61 10.07 -16.04
C THR A 12 16.14 9.62 -14.68
N SER A 13 17.25 8.88 -14.65
CA SER A 13 17.86 8.38 -13.42
C SER A 13 18.55 9.51 -12.63
N PRO A 14 18.22 9.69 -11.34
CA PRO A 14 18.91 10.63 -10.46
C PRO A 14 20.41 10.27 -10.29
N PRO A 15 21.34 11.25 -10.28
CA PRO A 15 22.78 11.00 -10.16
C PRO A 15 23.16 10.33 -8.82
N GLU A 16 22.36 10.53 -7.78
CA GLU A 16 22.51 9.88 -6.47
C GLU A 16 22.34 8.36 -6.49
N LEU A 17 21.70 7.81 -7.52
CA LEU A 17 21.49 6.36 -7.68
C LEU A 17 22.57 5.68 -8.55
N ALA A 18 23.49 6.45 -9.15
CA ALA A 18 24.48 5.93 -10.09
C ALA A 18 25.55 5.02 -9.43
N ASN A 19 25.80 5.20 -8.13
CA ASN A 19 26.84 4.49 -7.38
C ASN A 19 26.32 3.98 -6.02
N LEU A 20 25.22 3.23 -6.04
CA LEU A 20 24.71 2.60 -4.83
C LEU A 20 25.67 1.52 -4.31
N PRO A 21 25.87 1.40 -3.00
CA PRO A 21 26.62 0.31 -2.39
C PRO A 21 26.05 -1.07 -2.78
N ALA A 22 26.92 -2.09 -2.83
CA ALA A 22 26.51 -3.44 -3.20
C ALA A 22 25.48 -4.06 -2.23
N ASP A 23 25.51 -3.66 -0.97
CA ASP A 23 24.63 -4.08 0.13
C ASP A 23 23.35 -3.25 0.25
N PHE A 24 23.14 -2.25 -0.62
CA PHE A 24 22.00 -1.34 -0.57
C PHE A 24 20.64 -2.07 -0.53
N TRP A 25 20.54 -3.24 -1.17
CA TRP A 25 19.31 -4.01 -1.27
C TRP A 25 19.15 -5.10 -0.20
N ASP A 26 20.14 -5.35 0.65
CA ASP A 26 20.14 -6.50 1.58
C ASP A 26 18.97 -6.48 2.58
N GLY A 27 18.47 -5.27 2.92
CA GLY A 27 17.33 -5.08 3.82
C GLY A 27 16.00 -4.78 3.11
N ALA A 28 15.96 -4.79 1.77
CA ALA A 28 14.81 -4.35 1.02
C ALA A 28 13.63 -5.32 1.20
N LYS A 29 12.49 -4.80 1.68
CA LYS A 29 11.25 -5.57 1.82
C LYS A 29 10.37 -5.32 0.61
N LEU A 30 10.07 -6.37 -0.15
CA LEU A 30 9.07 -6.30 -1.20
C LEU A 30 7.69 -6.06 -0.58
N VAL A 31 7.18 -4.84 -0.70
CA VAL A 31 5.82 -4.48 -0.29
C VAL A 31 4.94 -4.50 -1.53
N LEU A 32 4.19 -5.59 -1.71
CA LEU A 32 3.19 -5.64 -2.78
C LEU A 32 2.09 -4.60 -2.49
N PRO A 33 1.75 -3.74 -3.47
CA PRO A 33 0.65 -2.81 -3.30
C PRO A 33 -0.65 -3.60 -3.12
N ILE A 34 -1.22 -3.55 -1.92
CA ILE A 34 -2.51 -4.19 -1.65
C ILE A 34 -3.60 -3.37 -2.36
N SER A 35 -4.25 -3.97 -3.35
CA SER A 35 -5.39 -3.37 -4.03
C SER A 35 -6.51 -3.13 -3.01
N LYS A 36 -6.95 -1.87 -2.90
CA LYS A 36 -8.12 -1.53 -2.08
C LYS A 36 -9.38 -1.93 -2.84
N GLN A 37 -10.29 -2.64 -2.20
CA GLN A 37 -11.61 -2.89 -2.77
C GLN A 37 -12.46 -1.62 -2.59
N ALA A 38 -13.00 -1.09 -3.69
CA ALA A 38 -13.96 0.01 -3.63
C ALA A 38 -15.28 -0.53 -3.07
N VAL A 39 -15.75 0.04 -1.96
CA VAL A 39 -17.01 -0.32 -1.32
C VAL A 39 -17.80 0.96 -1.03
N SER A 40 -19.13 0.85 -1.05
CA SER A 40 -20.01 1.91 -0.53
C SER A 40 -20.28 1.62 0.94
N LEU A 41 -19.85 2.52 1.82
CA LEU A 41 -20.04 2.43 3.28
C LEU A 41 -20.66 3.74 3.77
N ARG A 42 -21.66 3.64 4.64
CA ARG A 42 -22.21 4.79 5.36
C ARG A 42 -21.37 5.05 6.60
N VAL A 43 -21.01 6.31 6.81
CA VAL A 43 -20.22 6.79 7.94
C VAL A 43 -20.93 8.03 8.48
N ASP A 44 -20.92 8.22 9.79
CA ASP A 44 -21.48 9.42 10.41
C ASP A 44 -20.78 10.68 9.88
N ARG A 45 -21.57 11.75 9.75
CA ARG A 45 -21.13 12.99 9.12
C ARG A 45 -19.96 13.63 9.86
N ASP A 46 -20.03 13.68 11.18
CA ASP A 46 -19.02 14.25 12.06
C ASP A 46 -17.68 13.50 11.96
N VAL A 47 -17.72 12.16 11.89
CA VAL A 47 -16.54 11.33 11.69
C VAL A 47 -15.90 11.61 10.33
N LEU A 48 -16.71 11.68 9.26
CA LEU A 48 -16.21 11.99 7.92
C LEU A 48 -15.59 13.40 7.87
N ASP A 49 -16.27 14.38 8.47
CA ASP A 49 -15.81 15.77 8.51
C ASP A 49 -14.50 15.90 9.31
N TRP A 50 -14.36 15.17 10.42
CA TRP A 50 -13.11 15.13 11.21
C TRP A 50 -11.93 14.61 10.40
N PHE A 51 -12.11 13.52 9.63
CA PHE A 51 -11.04 13.00 8.77
C PHE A 51 -10.72 13.94 7.60
N LYS A 52 -11.74 14.55 6.98
CA LYS A 52 -11.55 15.51 5.88
C LYS A 52 -10.75 16.74 6.32
N LYS A 53 -10.98 17.25 7.54
CA LYS A 53 -10.25 18.40 8.12
C LYS A 53 -8.74 18.18 8.23
N GLN A 54 -8.29 16.92 8.29
CA GLN A 54 -6.86 16.57 8.32
C GLN A 54 -6.19 16.69 6.94
N GLY A 55 -6.93 17.09 5.91
CA GLY A 55 -6.41 17.38 4.58
C GLY A 55 -6.38 16.16 3.64
N PRO A 56 -5.64 16.26 2.52
CA PRO A 56 -5.59 15.24 1.49
C PRO A 56 -5.28 13.85 2.04
N ARG A 57 -5.74 12.80 1.35
CA ARG A 57 -5.55 11.39 1.76
C ARG A 57 -6.32 10.98 3.03
N TYR A 58 -7.36 11.70 3.43
CA TYR A 58 -8.20 11.37 4.58
C TYR A 58 -8.72 9.93 4.58
N GLN A 59 -9.10 9.39 3.40
CA GLN A 59 -9.52 8.00 3.26
C GLN A 59 -8.42 7.00 3.63
N SER A 60 -7.14 7.33 3.37
CA SER A 60 -6.01 6.49 3.74
C SER A 60 -5.81 6.47 5.26
N ARG A 61 -6.01 7.62 5.94
CA ARG A 61 -5.99 7.70 7.41
C ARG A 61 -7.13 6.91 8.03
N MET A 62 -8.35 7.08 7.51
CA MET A 62 -9.53 6.33 7.93
C MET A 62 -9.29 4.82 7.80
N ASN A 63 -8.76 4.38 6.67
CA ASN A 63 -8.41 2.96 6.48
C ASN A 63 -7.33 2.46 7.44
N ALA A 64 -6.35 3.30 7.82
CA ALA A 64 -5.33 2.92 8.80
C ALA A 64 -5.93 2.66 10.20
N VAL A 65 -6.92 3.48 10.61
CA VAL A 65 -7.67 3.28 11.86
C VAL A 65 -8.47 1.97 11.82
N LEU A 66 -9.15 1.69 10.70
CA LEU A 66 -9.88 0.42 10.54
C LEU A 66 -8.93 -0.79 10.63
N ARG A 67 -7.74 -0.70 10.03
CA ARG A 67 -6.70 -1.76 10.14
C ARG A 67 -6.20 -1.93 11.57
N SER A 68 -5.93 -0.85 12.30
CA SER A 68 -5.45 -0.96 13.68
C SER A 68 -6.49 -1.61 14.59
N TYR A 69 -7.78 -1.29 14.40
CA TYR A 69 -8.89 -1.94 15.07
C TYR A 69 -8.97 -3.45 14.74
N MET A 70 -8.86 -3.81 13.46
CA MET A 70 -8.81 -5.22 13.02
C MET A 70 -7.66 -5.98 13.70
N SER A 71 -6.44 -5.41 13.69
CA SER A 71 -5.27 -6.05 14.29
C SER A 71 -5.43 -6.27 15.80
N ARG A 72 -6.06 -5.32 16.50
CA ARG A 72 -6.30 -5.39 17.95
C ARG A 72 -7.43 -6.37 18.32
N SER A 73 -8.44 -6.51 17.45
CA SER A 73 -9.61 -7.37 17.69
C SER A 73 -9.35 -8.87 17.45
N GLY A 74 -8.09 -9.29 17.23
CA GLY A 74 -7.70 -10.70 17.25
C GLY A 74 -8.19 -11.54 16.06
N GLN A 75 -8.87 -10.94 15.08
CA GLN A 75 -9.27 -11.62 13.83
C GLN A 75 -8.14 -11.62 12.80
N ALA A 76 -6.95 -12.06 13.21
CA ALA A 76 -5.79 -12.26 12.34
C ALA A 76 -5.63 -13.71 11.85
N ARG A 77 -6.63 -14.58 12.01
CA ARG A 77 -6.47 -16.04 11.72
C ARG A 77 -7.37 -16.67 10.66
N ARG A 78 -8.20 -15.95 9.89
CA ARG A 78 -9.12 -16.63 8.93
C ARG A 78 -9.23 -16.10 7.51
N ALA A 79 -8.47 -15.08 7.11
CA ALA A 79 -8.64 -14.49 5.76
C ALA A 79 -7.70 -15.03 4.66
N ASN A 80 -6.87 -16.05 4.90
CA ASN A 80 -6.01 -16.63 3.83
C ASN A 80 -5.99 -18.17 3.77
N GLY A 81 -6.73 -18.87 4.63
CA GLY A 81 -6.85 -20.33 4.58
C GLY A 81 -8.09 -20.75 3.80
N LYS A 82 -8.00 -20.79 2.46
CA LYS A 82 -8.82 -21.53 1.47
C LYS A 82 -8.91 -20.77 0.15
N ARG A 83 -7.87 -20.90 -0.67
CA ARG A 83 -8.05 -21.14 -2.11
C ARG A 83 -7.36 -22.46 -2.40
N THR A 84 -8.11 -23.51 -2.09
CA THR A 84 -7.87 -24.91 -2.39
C THR A 84 -7.61 -25.13 -3.88
N SER A 85 -6.57 -25.90 -4.16
CA SER A 85 -6.59 -27.06 -5.06
C SER A 85 -7.91 -27.27 -5.80
N SER A 86 -7.88 -27.20 -7.13
CA SER A 86 -8.74 -28.02 -7.98
C SER A 86 -8.10 -28.15 -9.37
N ARG A 87 -7.62 -29.38 -9.62
CA ARG A 87 -7.40 -30.08 -10.91
C ARG A 87 -6.53 -29.42 -11.98
#